data_AF-A0A021VW02-F1
#
_entry.id   AF-A0A021VW02-F1
#
_cell.length_a   1.000
_cell.length_b   1.000
_cell.length_c   1.000
_cell.angle_alpha   90.00
_cell.angle_beta   90.00
_cell.angle_gamma   90.00
#
_symmetry.space_group_name_H-M   'P 1'
#
loop_
_entity.id
_entity.type
_entity.pdbx_description
1 polymer ?
#
loop_
_entity_poly.entity_id
_entity_poly.type
_entity_poly.pdbx_seq_one_letter_code
_entity_poly.pdbx_strand_id
1 'polypeptide(L)' 'MATDTWTHHRAKVAALSRDRSPDDPALTSARQSLKAARLEDYIRRTVDAAPPLTPEQRDRLALLLRGGGEAVA' A
#
# COMPACT_ATOMS: atom_id res chain seq x y z
N MET A 1 -1.63 -12.43 12.70
CA MET A 1 -0.73 -12.55 11.54
C MET A 1 0.15 -11.32 11.52
N ALA A 2 1.48 -11.46 11.41
CA ALA A 2 2.36 -10.30 11.36
C ALA A 2 2.01 -9.50 10.11
N THR A 3 1.44 -8.31 10.29
CA THR A 3 1.24 -7.33 9.23
C THR A 3 2.61 -7.09 8.59
N ASP A 4 2.80 -7.47 7.33
CA ASP A 4 4.06 -7.27 6.63
C ASP A 4 4.30 -5.75 6.54
N THR A 5 5.12 -5.23 7.45
CA THR A 5 5.28 -3.79 7.58
C THR A 5 6.00 -3.26 6.34
N TRP A 6 5.64 -2.06 5.88
CA TRP A 6 6.32 -1.44 4.74
C TRP A 6 7.86 -1.38 4.91
N THR A 7 8.35 -1.39 6.15
CA THR A 7 9.78 -1.48 6.49
C THR A 7 10.42 -2.80 6.03
N HIS A 8 9.72 -3.94 6.16
CA HIS A 8 10.20 -5.23 5.66
C HIS A 8 10.38 -5.20 4.15
N HIS A 9 9.35 -4.78 3.40
CA HIS A 9 9.45 -4.62 1.96
C HIS A 9 10.54 -3.63 1.54
N ARG A 10 10.75 -2.55 2.32
CA ARG A 10 11.84 -1.60 2.06
C ARG A 10 13.21 -2.25 2.21
N ALA A 11 13.41 -3.05 3.27
CA ALA A 11 14.66 -3.79 3.46
C ALA A 11 14.91 -4.79 2.32
N LYS A 12 13.86 -5.49 1.86
CA LYS A 12 13.93 -6.41 0.72
C LYS A 12 14.34 -5.70 -0.58
N VAL A 13 13.76 -4.53 -0.88
CA VAL A 13 14.16 -3.71 -2.03
C VAL A 13 15.62 -3.29 -1.92
N ALA A 14 16.05 -2.82 -0.75
CA ALA A 14 17.43 -2.39 -0.52
C ALA A 14 18.44 -3.53 -0.67
N ALA A 15 18.10 -4.74 -0.21
CA ALA A 15 18.93 -5.92 -0.40
C ALA A 15 19.05 -6.29 -1.89
N LEU A 16 17.93 -6.36 -2.61
CA LEU A 16 17.92 -6.75 -4.02
C LEU A 16 18.58 -5.71 -4.93
N SER A 17 18.44 -4.41 -4.64
CA SER A 17 18.99 -3.35 -5.50
C SER A 17 20.52 -3.26 -5.49
N ARG A 18 21.19 -3.96 -4.56
CA ARG A 18 22.66 -3.96 -4.48
C ARG A 18 23.30 -4.83 -5.56
N ASP A 19 22.68 -5.96 -5.86
CA ASP A 19 23.29 -7.02 -6.67
C ASP A 19 22.51 -7.31 -7.96
N ARG A 20 21.33 -6.71 -8.14
CA ARG A 20 20.42 -6.99 -9.26
C ARG A 20 20.28 -5.82 -10.23
N SER A 21 20.06 -6.16 -11.50
CA SER A 21 19.68 -5.20 -12.53
C SER A 21 18.37 -4.49 -12.14
N PRO A 22 18.18 -3.21 -12.51
CA PRO A 22 16.92 -2.48 -12.31
C PRO A 22 15.69 -3.21 -12.87
N ASP A 23 15.85 -3.99 -13.93
CA ASP A 23 14.79 -4.74 -14.62
C ASP A 23 14.63 -6.17 -14.10
N ASP A 24 15.36 -6.56 -13.05
CA ASP A 24 15.23 -7.88 -12.43
C ASP A 24 13.78 -8.08 -11.92
N PRO A 25 13.12 -9.20 -12.27
CA PRO A 25 11.73 -9.45 -11.89
C PRO A 25 11.51 -9.48 -10.38
N ALA A 26 12.48 -9.97 -9.60
CA ALA A 26 12.37 -10.01 -8.14
C ALA A 26 12.48 -8.62 -7.53
N LEU A 27 13.34 -7.74 -8.07
CA LEU A 27 13.43 -6.35 -7.66
C LEU A 27 12.14 -5.58 -8.02
N THR A 28 11.59 -5.81 -9.20
CA THR A 28 10.32 -5.22 -9.63
C THR A 28 9.17 -5.64 -8.73
N SER A 29 9.05 -6.95 -8.44
CA SER A 29 8.06 -7.47 -7.51
C SER A 29 8.21 -6.87 -6.11
N ALA A 30 9.43 -6.82 -5.56
CA ALA A 30 9.68 -6.23 -4.26
C ALA A 30 9.29 -4.74 -4.18
N ARG A 31 9.53 -3.97 -5.25
CA ARG A 31 9.10 -2.57 -5.35
C ARG A 31 7.57 -2.45 -5.39
N GLN A 32 6.87 -3.33 -6.10
CA GLN A 32 5.41 -3.35 -6.12
C GLN A 32 4.84 -3.65 -4.73
N SER A 33 5.37 -4.66 -4.03
CA SER A 33 4.95 -4.98 -2.66
C SER A 33 5.22 -3.82 -1.70
N LEU A 34 6.37 -3.15 -1.81
CA LEU A 34 6.65 -1.96 -1.00
C LEU A 34 5.62 -0.85 -1.22
N LYS A 35 5.25 -0.58 -2.48
CA LYS A 35 4.23 0.42 -2.79
C LYS A 35 2.88 0.04 -2.19
N ALA A 36 2.45 -1.21 -2.33
CA ALA A 36 1.20 -1.70 -1.75
C ALA A 36 1.17 -1.55 -0.21
N ALA A 37 2.21 -2.02 0.47
CA ALA A 37 2.31 -1.93 1.93
C ALA A 37 2.38 -0.49 2.45
N ARG A 38 3.02 0.43 1.71
CA ARG A 38 3.01 1.86 2.06
C ARG A 38 1.63 2.48 1.91
N LEU A 39 0.88 2.10 0.88
CA LEU A 39 -0.48 2.58 0.69
C LEU A 39 -1.41 2.07 1.80
N GLU A 40 -1.31 0.80 2.15
CA GLU A 40 -2.06 0.22 3.27
C GLU A 40 -1.75 0.93 4.60
N ASP A 41 -0.47 1.14 4.92
CA ASP A 41 -0.07 1.89 6.12
C ASP A 41 -0.62 3.31 6.14
N TYR A 42 -0.56 4.00 4.99
CA TYR A 42 -1.09 5.35 4.86
C TYR A 42 -2.60 5.40 5.07
N ILE A 43 -3.35 4.49 4.46
CA ILE A 43 -4.81 4.39 4.62
C ILE A 43 -5.15 4.15 6.09
N ARG A 44 -4.50 3.15 6.72
CA ARG A 44 -4.72 2.84 8.13
C ARG A 44 -4.47 4.05 9.02
N ARG A 45 -3.31 4.70 8.90
CA ARG A 45 -2.98 5.89 9.68
C ARG A 45 -3.96 7.04 9.46
N THR A 46 -4.46 7.20 8.24
CA THR A 46 -5.43 8.25 7.89
C THR A 46 -6.80 7.96 8.50
N VAL A 47 -7.27 6.72 8.41
CA VAL A 47 -8.56 6.29 8.97
C VAL A 47 -8.53 6.30 10.50
N ASP A 48 -7.42 5.88 11.11
CA ASP A 48 -7.23 5.89 12.57
C ASP A 48 -7.19 7.31 13.14
N ALA A 49 -6.66 8.27 12.38
CA ALA A 49 -6.59 9.69 12.78
C ALA A 49 -7.91 10.44 12.56
N ALA A 50 -8.83 9.90 11.76
CA ALA A 50 -10.12 10.51 11.53
C ALA A 50 -11.04 10.34 12.76
N PRO A 51 -11.97 11.29 12.99
CA PRO A 51 -13.09 11.03 13.91
C PRO A 51 -13.82 9.74 13.53
N PRO A 52 -14.48 9.05 14.48
CA PRO A 52 -15.20 7.81 14.20
C PRO A 52 -16.14 7.95 13.00
N LEU A 53 -15.78 7.28 11.91
CA LEU A 53 -16.58 7.27 10.68
C LEU A 53 -17.84 6.43 10.87
N THR A 54 -18.96 6.90 10.32
CA THR A 54 -20.18 6.10 10.24
C THR A 54 -19.98 4.93 9.27
N PRO A 55 -20.76 3.84 9.38
CA PRO A 55 -20.70 2.73 8.43
C PRO A 55 -20.81 3.17 6.97
N GLU A 56 -21.74 4.09 6.67
CA GLU A 56 -22.00 4.58 5.31
C GLU A 56 -20.80 5.37 4.76
N GLN A 57 -20.07 6.09 5.61
CA GLN A 57 -18.86 6.82 5.22
C GLN A 57 -17.74 5.83 4.87
N ARG A 58 -17.59 4.74 5.65
CA ARG A 58 -16.63 3.68 5.33
C ARG A 58 -16.97 2.96 4.03
N ASP A 59 -18.25 2.71 3.77
CA ASP A 59 -18.70 2.07 2.54
C ASP A 59 -18.37 2.90 1.30
N ARG A 60 -18.56 4.23 1.37
CA ARG A 60 -18.15 5.13 0.28
C ARG A 60 -16.64 5.10 0.04
N LEU A 61 -15.83 5.12 1.10
CA LEU A 61 -14.37 5.00 0.96
C LEU A 61 -13.96 3.65 0.34
N ALA A 62 -14.63 2.56 0.70
CA ALA A 62 -14.39 1.24 0.13
C ALA A 62 -14.74 1.17 -1.38
N LEU A 63 -15.71 1.97 -1.86
CA LEU A 63 -15.99 2.07 -3.30
C LEU A 63 -14.85 2.73 -4.07
N LEU A 64 -14.19 3.75 -3.49
CA LEU A 64 -13.00 4.38 -4.11
C LEU A 64 -11.87 3.35 -4.32
N LEU A 65 -11.62 2.52 -3.30
CA LEU A 65 -10.57 1.49 -3.35
C LEU A 65 -10.89 0.35 -4.34
N ARG A 66 -12.16 0.11 -4.62
CA ARG A 66 -12.61 -0.89 -5.62
C ARG A 66 -12.60 -0.35 -7.05
N GLY A 67 -12.24 0.92 -7.27
CA GLY A 67 -12.28 1.56 -8.59
C GLY A 67 -13.68 1.94 -9.05
N GLY A 68 -14.67 1.98 -8.15
CA GLY A 68 -16.05 2.39 -8.41
C GLY A 68 -16.37 3.82 -7.95
N GLY A 69 -15.40 4.53 -7.39
CA GLY A 69 -15.48 5.98 -7.19
C GLY A 69 -15.37 6.66 -8.54
N GLU A 70 -16.34 7.52 -8.86
CA GLU A 70 -16.36 8.35 -10.07
C GLU A 70 -14.94 8.81 -10.40
N ALA A 71 -14.36 8.18 -11.43
CA ALA A 71 -13.02 8.47 -11.87
C ALA A 71 -13.04 9.91 -12.37
N VAL A 72 -12.50 10.83 -11.58
CA VAL A 72 -12.13 12.14 -12.08
C VAL A 72 -11.09 11.89 -13.16
N ALA A 73 -11.54 12.01 -14.41
CA ALA A 73 -10.76 11.97 -15.63
C ALA A 73 -9.76 13.14 -15.69
#